data_AF-A0A383DPE2-F1
#
_entry.id   AF-A0A383DPE2-F1
#
_cell.length_a   1.000
_cell.length_b   1.000
_cell.length_c   1.000
_cell.angle_alpha   90.00
_cell.angle_beta   90.00
_cell.angle_gamma   90.00
#
_symmetry.space_group_name_H-M   'P 1'
#
loop_
_entity.id
_entity.type
_entity.pdbx_description
1 polymer ?
#
loop_
_entity_poly.entity_id
_entity_poly.type
_entity_poly.pdbx_seq_one_letter_code
_entity_poly.pdbx_strand_id
1 'polypeptide(L)'
;MRRYKTVHLKGAITGVVMAMLLTLFSSAQELQEQRTEKAPQTPEELLADMAASSAAIGPGSFVPLPTINPRTSADWPLHNHDLVNSRYAPLAQIDTSNVASLAVRWLYHTGSSRATPIVVDGVMYLTLSEGVVALDAATGRPVWRNGQASGTRGAAYGEGVLYVANDVRVMALDARTGEFVASFGDAGVSSVLMEVLQTRYPDLEEGNAGV
;
A
#
# COMPACT_ATOMS: atom_id res chain seq x y z
N MET A 1 66.28 -5.94 -26.42
CA MET A 1 65.54 -4.73 -26.87
C MET A 1 64.41 -5.16 -27.80
N ARG A 2 63.15 -5.24 -27.32
CA ARG A 2 61.99 -5.62 -28.13
C ARG A 2 61.29 -4.36 -28.65
N ARG A 3 61.11 -4.25 -29.98
CA ARG A 3 60.32 -3.20 -30.64
C ARG A 3 58.83 -3.58 -30.56
N TYR A 4 57.98 -2.68 -30.10
CA TYR A 4 56.52 -2.82 -30.23
C TYR A 4 56.05 -2.15 -31.53
N LYS A 5 55.25 -2.87 -32.32
CA LYS A 5 54.51 -2.32 -33.47
C LYS A 5 53.20 -1.71 -32.95
N THR A 6 52.94 -0.46 -33.30
CA THR A 6 51.67 0.24 -33.09
C THR A 6 50.61 -0.31 -34.05
N VAL A 7 49.49 -0.80 -33.52
CA VAL A 7 48.30 -1.18 -34.30
C VAL A 7 47.34 0.01 -34.29
N HIS A 8 47.07 0.59 -35.47
CA HIS A 8 46.03 1.59 -35.66
C HIS A 8 44.67 0.89 -35.78
N LEU A 9 43.79 1.08 -34.79
CA LEU A 9 42.39 0.68 -34.87
C LEU A 9 41.57 1.87 -35.40
N LYS A 10 41.30 1.91 -36.71
CA LYS A 10 40.40 2.90 -37.34
C LYS A 10 38.96 2.35 -37.39
N GLY A 11 38.01 3.10 -36.83
CA GLY A 11 36.87 3.56 -37.64
C GLY A 11 35.48 2.92 -37.51
N ALA A 12 35.17 2.01 -36.58
CA ALA A 12 33.83 1.39 -36.54
C ALA A 12 33.01 1.61 -35.24
N ILE A 13 33.66 1.95 -34.12
CA ILE A 13 33.00 1.99 -32.81
C ILE A 13 32.28 3.33 -32.55
N THR A 14 32.73 4.41 -33.19
CA THR A 14 32.21 5.77 -32.95
C THR A 14 30.79 5.97 -33.50
N GLY A 15 30.41 5.30 -34.61
CA GLY A 15 29.10 5.47 -35.24
C GLY A 15 27.94 4.86 -34.45
N VAL A 16 28.15 3.69 -33.85
CA VAL A 16 27.09 2.97 -33.12
C VAL A 16 26.80 3.63 -31.77
N VAL A 17 27.84 4.12 -31.09
CA VAL A 17 27.68 4.85 -29.82
C VAL A 17 26.96 6.18 -30.04
N MET A 18 27.24 6.89 -31.14
CA MET A 18 26.57 8.15 -31.46
C MET A 18 25.12 7.94 -31.90
N ALA A 19 24.81 6.85 -32.63
CA ALA A 19 23.44 6.48 -32.98
C ALA A 19 22.60 6.11 -31.74
N MET A 20 23.16 5.35 -30.79
CA MET A 20 22.48 5.03 -29.52
C MET A 20 22.23 6.28 -28.67
N LEU A 21 23.19 7.20 -28.60
CA LEU A 21 23.03 8.47 -27.86
C LEU A 21 21.95 9.37 -28.48
N LEU A 22 21.82 9.39 -29.81
CA LEU A 22 20.76 10.15 -30.50
C LEU A 22 19.37 9.55 -30.28
N THR A 23 19.21 8.23 -30.30
CA THR A 23 17.93 7.58 -29.96
C THR A 23 17.54 7.76 -28.49
N LEU A 24 18.51 7.70 -27.57
CA LEU A 24 18.26 7.94 -26.14
C LEU A 24 17.86 9.39 -25.87
N PHE A 25 18.41 10.36 -26.61
CA PHE A 25 18.02 11.76 -26.51
C PHE A 25 16.62 12.01 -27.09
N SER A 26 16.26 11.35 -28.20
CA SER A 26 14.91 11.44 -28.77
C SER A 26 13.84 10.83 -27.85
N SER A 27 14.10 9.66 -27.25
CA SER A 27 13.21 9.09 -26.24
C SER A 27 13.10 9.93 -24.98
N ALA A 28 14.16 10.63 -24.58
CA ALA A 28 14.12 11.53 -23.43
C ALA A 28 13.29 12.79 -23.71
N GLN A 29 13.31 13.32 -24.94
CA GLN A 29 12.45 14.42 -25.36
C GLN A 29 10.97 14.01 -25.41
N GLU A 30 10.67 12.83 -25.94
CA GLU A 30 9.31 12.30 -26.07
C GLU A 30 8.66 12.01 -24.70
N LEU A 31 9.46 11.60 -23.70
CA LEU A 31 9.03 11.46 -22.30
C LEU A 31 8.78 12.80 -21.59
N GLN A 32 9.42 13.89 -22.00
CA GLN A 32 9.10 15.23 -21.49
C GLN A 32 7.84 15.80 -22.14
N GLU A 33 7.61 15.55 -23.43
CA GLU A 33 6.40 16.00 -24.13
C GLU A 33 5.15 15.23 -23.67
N GLN A 34 5.26 13.93 -23.36
CA GLN A 34 4.15 13.15 -22.77
C GLN A 34 3.84 13.54 -21.32
N ARG A 35 4.82 14.06 -20.55
CA ARG A 35 4.56 14.63 -19.22
C ARG A 35 3.85 15.99 -19.25
N THR A 36 3.71 16.60 -20.43
CA THR A 36 2.92 17.81 -20.62
C THR A 36 1.51 17.52 -21.17
N GLU A 37 0.89 16.42 -20.75
CA GLU A 37 -0.56 16.31 -20.83
C GLU A 37 -1.17 17.34 -19.88
N LYS A 38 -1.74 18.39 -20.47
CA LYS A 38 -2.23 19.59 -19.82
C LYS A 38 -3.29 19.22 -18.78
N ALA A 39 -2.96 19.36 -17.49
CA ALA A 39 -3.92 19.22 -16.40
C ALA A 39 -5.11 20.18 -16.64
N PRO A 40 -6.38 19.74 -16.47
CA PRO A 40 -7.56 20.55 -16.77
C PRO A 40 -7.47 21.89 -16.04
N GLN A 41 -7.45 22.98 -16.80
CA GLN A 41 -7.12 24.32 -16.29
C GLN A 41 -8.37 25.10 -15.86
N THR A 42 -9.57 24.55 -16.08
CA THR A 42 -10.82 25.25 -15.80
C THR A 42 -11.80 24.39 -15.00
N PRO A 43 -12.61 24.99 -14.10
CA PRO A 43 -13.64 24.26 -13.36
C PRO A 43 -14.67 23.57 -14.26
N GLU A 44 -14.93 24.06 -15.48
CA GLU A 44 -15.88 23.44 -16.41
C GLU A 44 -15.37 22.13 -17.02
N GLU A 45 -14.08 22.01 -17.32
CA GLU A 45 -13.49 20.75 -17.80
C GLU A 45 -13.48 19.69 -16.70
N LEU A 46 -13.24 20.11 -15.44
CA LEU A 46 -13.33 19.22 -14.27
C LEU A 46 -14.77 18.70 -14.08
N LEU A 47 -15.77 19.58 -14.26
CA LEU A 47 -17.18 19.21 -14.18
C LEU A 47 -17.62 18.31 -15.34
N ALA A 48 -17.07 18.49 -16.54
CA ALA A 48 -17.36 17.64 -17.70
C ALA A 48 -16.81 16.20 -17.52
N ASP A 49 -15.61 16.06 -16.96
CA ASP A 49 -15.01 14.75 -16.69
C ASP A 49 -15.73 14.00 -15.55
N MET A 50 -16.13 14.74 -14.50
CA MET A 50 -16.99 14.21 -13.44
C MET A 50 -18.38 13.80 -13.96
N ALA A 51 -18.96 14.55 -14.89
CA ALA A 51 -20.23 14.22 -15.53
C ALA A 51 -20.13 12.99 -16.44
N ALA A 52 -19.00 12.80 -17.14
CA ALA A 52 -18.74 11.62 -17.96
C ALA A 52 -18.60 10.34 -17.10
N SER A 53 -18.03 10.47 -15.89
CA SER A 53 -17.88 9.36 -14.94
C SER A 53 -19.19 9.02 -14.19
N SER A 54 -20.15 9.94 -14.15
CA SER A 54 -21.46 9.76 -13.47
C SER A 54 -22.56 9.17 -14.38
N ALA A 55 -22.34 9.09 -15.70
CA ALA A 55 -23.37 8.69 -16.66
C ALA A 55 -23.69 7.18 -16.70
N ALA A 56 -23.12 6.34 -15.82
CA ALA A 56 -23.30 4.89 -15.85
C ALA A 56 -24.23 4.30 -14.76
N ILE A 57 -24.88 5.12 -13.93
CA ILE A 57 -25.77 4.62 -12.86
C ILE A 57 -27.19 5.12 -13.10
N GLY A 58 -27.96 4.36 -13.88
CA GLY A 58 -29.40 4.57 -13.99
C GLY A 58 -30.12 4.30 -12.65
N PRO A 59 -31.26 4.96 -12.38
CA PRO A 59 -32.07 4.67 -11.21
C PRO A 59 -32.62 3.24 -11.33
N GLY A 60 -32.06 2.32 -10.55
CA GLY A 60 -32.42 0.89 -10.58
C GLY A 60 -31.21 -0.07 -10.67
N SER A 61 -29.99 0.43 -10.85
CA SER A 61 -28.79 -0.40 -10.76
C SER A 61 -28.48 -0.74 -9.29
N PHE A 62 -29.12 -1.77 -8.76
CA PHE A 62 -28.58 -2.49 -7.61
C PHE A 62 -27.28 -3.14 -8.10
N VAL A 63 -26.14 -2.49 -7.87
CA VAL A 63 -24.85 -3.18 -7.95
C VAL A 63 -24.91 -4.22 -6.84
N PRO A 64 -24.96 -5.53 -7.15
CA PRO A 64 -24.85 -6.51 -6.09
C PRO A 64 -23.55 -6.22 -5.36
N LEU A 65 -23.64 -5.99 -4.05
CA LEU A 65 -22.47 -5.93 -3.20
C LEU A 65 -21.61 -7.15 -3.54
N PRO A 66 -20.27 -7.02 -3.65
CA PRO A 66 -19.43 -8.19 -3.75
C PRO A 66 -19.88 -9.13 -2.64
N THR A 67 -20.41 -10.28 -3.04
CA THR A 67 -20.82 -11.30 -2.09
C THR A 67 -19.55 -11.59 -1.30
N ILE A 68 -19.57 -11.33 0.00
CA ILE A 68 -18.50 -11.77 0.89
C ILE A 68 -18.46 -13.28 0.70
N ASN A 69 -17.49 -13.75 -0.10
CA ASN A 69 -17.28 -15.17 -0.25
C ASN A 69 -17.04 -15.70 1.17
N PRO A 70 -17.65 -16.82 1.56
CA PRO A 70 -17.31 -17.43 2.85
C PRO A 70 -15.79 -17.58 2.87
N ARG A 71 -15.15 -16.88 3.82
CA ARG A 71 -13.69 -16.82 4.07
C ARG A 71 -13.00 -17.94 3.33
N THR A 72 -12.27 -17.59 2.27
CA THR A 72 -11.47 -18.59 1.56
C THR A 72 -10.61 -19.27 2.62
N SER A 73 -10.43 -20.60 2.54
CA SER A 73 -9.80 -21.39 3.60
C SER A 73 -8.34 -20.97 3.95
N ALA A 74 -7.83 -19.91 3.33
CA ALA A 74 -6.49 -19.36 3.47
C ALA A 74 -6.42 -17.98 4.13
N ASP A 75 -7.55 -17.35 4.51
CA ASP A 75 -7.52 -16.03 5.17
C ASP A 75 -6.86 -16.09 6.56
N TRP A 76 -6.22 -14.99 6.94
CA TRP A 76 -5.66 -14.76 8.28
C TRP A 76 -6.16 -13.41 8.83
N PRO A 77 -7.44 -13.30 9.20
CA PRO A 77 -8.09 -12.00 9.42
C PRO A 77 -7.72 -11.32 10.74
N LEU A 78 -7.18 -12.07 11.71
CA LEU A 78 -6.86 -11.59 13.05
C LEU A 78 -5.38 -11.81 13.36
N HIS A 79 -4.85 -11.06 14.33
CA HIS A 79 -3.46 -11.19 14.80
C HIS A 79 -3.05 -12.66 15.07
N ASN A 80 -3.96 -13.44 15.66
CA ASN A 80 -3.75 -14.86 15.98
C ASN A 80 -4.64 -15.81 15.19
N HIS A 81 -5.01 -15.44 13.96
CA HIS A 81 -5.93 -16.16 13.07
C HIS A 81 -7.41 -16.12 13.52
N ASP A 82 -7.71 -16.56 14.74
CA ASP A 82 -9.07 -16.68 15.27
C ASP A 82 -9.23 -16.07 16.69
N LEU A 83 -10.49 -15.98 17.14
CA LEU A 83 -10.86 -15.39 18.43
C LEU A 83 -10.36 -16.22 19.64
N VAL A 84 -10.06 -17.50 19.45
CA VAL A 84 -9.48 -18.35 20.50
C VAL A 84 -7.95 -18.28 20.52
N ASN A 85 -7.36 -17.47 19.64
CA ASN A 85 -5.92 -17.25 19.49
C ASN A 85 -5.12 -18.53 19.19
N SER A 86 -5.68 -19.45 18.39
CA SER A 86 -5.04 -20.74 18.10
C SER A 86 -3.72 -20.61 17.34
N ARG A 87 -3.57 -19.56 16.52
CA ARG A 87 -2.50 -19.42 15.52
C ARG A 87 -2.39 -20.65 14.60
N TYR A 88 -3.49 -21.37 14.37
CA TYR A 88 -3.56 -22.58 13.57
C TYR A 88 -4.18 -22.30 12.20
N ALA A 89 -3.44 -22.56 11.13
CA ALA A 89 -3.97 -22.53 9.76
C ALA A 89 -4.48 -23.93 9.35
N PRO A 90 -5.75 -24.09 8.96
CA PRO A 90 -6.30 -25.36 8.47
C PRO A 90 -5.87 -25.67 7.02
N LEU A 91 -4.68 -25.24 6.61
CA LEU A 91 -4.13 -25.45 5.27
C LEU A 91 -3.19 -26.66 5.27
N ALA A 92 -3.34 -27.55 4.29
CA ALA A 92 -2.57 -28.78 4.19
C ALA A 92 -1.73 -28.88 2.91
N GLN A 93 -1.64 -27.81 2.11
CA GLN A 93 -0.82 -27.81 0.88
C GLN A 93 0.67 -28.00 1.20
N ILE A 94 1.14 -27.46 2.33
CA ILE A 94 2.52 -27.61 2.82
C ILE A 94 2.47 -28.54 4.03
N ASP A 95 3.27 -29.59 4.00
CA ASP A 95 3.36 -30.60 5.06
C ASP A 95 4.80 -31.10 5.25
N THR A 96 4.99 -32.04 6.17
CA THR A 96 6.32 -32.58 6.50
C THR A 96 7.00 -33.34 5.35
N SER A 97 6.25 -33.77 4.34
CA SER A 97 6.79 -34.45 3.16
C SER A 97 7.35 -33.49 2.12
N ASN A 98 6.85 -32.25 2.06
CA ASN A 98 7.18 -31.29 1.01
C ASN A 98 7.81 -29.96 1.48
N VAL A 99 7.83 -29.68 2.79
CA VAL A 99 8.37 -28.42 3.36
C VAL A 99 9.82 -28.14 2.94
N ALA A 100 10.62 -29.19 2.69
CA ALA A 100 12.00 -29.07 2.24
C ALA A 100 12.15 -28.48 0.82
N SER A 101 11.06 -28.44 0.04
CA SER A 101 11.04 -27.91 -1.33
C SER A 101 10.57 -26.46 -1.44
N LEU A 102 10.30 -25.81 -0.30
CA LEU A 102 9.83 -24.42 -0.31
C LEU A 102 10.88 -23.48 -0.90
N ALA A 103 10.38 -22.54 -1.71
CA ALA A 103 11.17 -21.46 -2.27
C ALA A 103 10.49 -20.12 -1.94
N VAL A 104 11.31 -19.08 -1.81
CA VAL A 104 10.83 -17.71 -1.64
C VAL A 104 10.06 -17.30 -2.89
N ARG A 105 8.78 -16.91 -2.73
CA ARG A 105 7.94 -16.43 -3.84
C ARG A 105 8.16 -14.95 -4.13
N TRP A 106 8.30 -14.15 -3.08
CA TRP A 106 8.59 -12.72 -3.15
C TRP A 106 9.17 -12.23 -1.82
N LEU A 107 9.80 -11.05 -1.85
CA LEU A 107 10.33 -10.36 -0.67
C LEU A 107 9.80 -8.93 -0.67
N TYR A 108 9.47 -8.43 0.51
CA TYR A 108 9.07 -7.05 0.72
C TYR A 108 9.82 -6.46 1.92
N HIS A 109 10.42 -5.29 1.74
CA HIS A 109 11.22 -4.66 2.80
C HIS A 109 10.33 -3.86 3.75
N THR A 110 10.32 -4.28 5.02
CA THR A 110 9.41 -3.74 6.06
C THR A 110 10.09 -2.84 7.08
N GLY A 111 11.41 -2.66 7.01
CA GLY A 111 12.18 -2.04 8.09
C GLY A 111 12.01 -2.80 9.42
N SER A 112 11.97 -2.06 10.53
CA SER A 112 11.80 -2.61 11.88
C SER A 112 10.32 -2.73 12.26
N SER A 113 9.65 -3.75 11.71
CA SER A 113 8.26 -4.07 12.07
C SER A 113 8.19 -5.30 12.97
N ARG A 114 7.27 -5.28 13.94
CA ARG A 114 6.90 -6.42 14.78
C ARG A 114 5.45 -6.88 14.50
N ALA A 115 4.89 -6.42 13.40
CA ALA A 115 3.52 -6.73 13.02
C ALA A 115 3.39 -8.22 12.70
N THR A 116 2.31 -8.83 13.17
CA THR A 116 1.79 -10.04 12.51
C THR A 116 0.93 -9.57 11.34
N PRO A 117 1.25 -9.94 10.08
CA PRO A 117 0.41 -9.58 8.95
C PRO A 117 -0.98 -10.18 9.12
N ILE A 118 -1.99 -9.45 8.68
CA ILE A 118 -3.34 -9.99 8.48
C ILE A 118 -3.62 -10.08 6.98
N VAL A 119 -4.33 -11.13 6.57
CA VAL A 119 -4.70 -11.37 5.17
C VAL A 119 -6.20 -11.56 5.08
N VAL A 120 -6.86 -10.73 4.28
CA VAL A 120 -8.31 -10.77 4.04
C VAL A 120 -8.54 -10.59 2.55
N ASP A 121 -9.30 -11.50 1.94
CA ASP A 121 -9.70 -11.43 0.52
C ASP A 121 -8.50 -11.22 -0.44
N GLY A 122 -7.38 -11.88 -0.14
CA GLY A 122 -6.15 -11.81 -0.96
C GLY A 122 -5.29 -10.56 -0.76
N VAL A 123 -5.69 -9.65 0.15
CA VAL A 123 -4.90 -8.46 0.52
C VAL A 123 -4.22 -8.68 1.86
N MET A 124 -2.91 -8.46 1.91
CA MET A 124 -2.10 -8.51 3.12
C MET A 124 -1.88 -7.10 3.67
N TYR A 125 -2.22 -6.89 4.93
CA TYR A 125 -2.04 -5.61 5.62
C TYR A 125 -0.90 -5.70 6.63
N LEU A 126 0.00 -4.71 6.58
CA LEU A 126 1.19 -4.62 7.43
C LEU A 126 1.33 -3.22 8.01
N THR A 127 1.59 -3.15 9.31
CA THR A 127 1.98 -1.91 9.97
C THR A 127 3.51 -1.85 10.06
N LEU A 128 4.11 -0.76 9.60
CA LEU A 128 5.55 -0.54 9.47
C LEU A 128 5.96 0.68 10.31
N SER A 129 7.26 0.92 10.43
CA SER A 129 7.77 2.14 11.08
C SER A 129 7.30 3.43 10.39
N GLU A 130 7.13 3.36 9.07
CA GLU A 130 6.83 4.48 8.19
C GLU A 130 5.35 4.59 7.81
N GLY A 131 4.48 3.72 8.33
CA GLY A 131 3.08 3.74 7.93
C GLY A 131 2.37 2.40 7.96
N VAL A 132 1.31 2.31 7.18
CA VAL A 132 0.57 1.08 6.88
C VAL A 132 0.66 0.81 5.39
N VAL A 133 0.84 -0.46 5.01
CA VAL A 133 0.81 -0.90 3.62
C VAL A 133 -0.20 -2.01 3.43
N ALA A 134 -0.94 -1.95 2.33
CA ALA A 134 -1.66 -3.09 1.78
C ALA A 134 -0.89 -3.65 0.59
N LEU A 135 -0.70 -4.96 0.57
CA LEU A 135 -0.03 -5.70 -0.49
C LEU A 135 -1.00 -6.70 -1.10
N ASP A 136 -0.89 -6.94 -2.40
CA ASP A 136 -1.42 -8.15 -3.01
C ASP A 136 -0.66 -9.35 -2.41
N ALA A 137 -1.36 -10.27 -1.72
CA ALA A 137 -0.72 -11.35 -0.98
C ALA A 137 -0.02 -12.38 -1.88
N ALA A 138 -0.44 -12.51 -3.14
CA ALA A 138 0.13 -13.47 -4.08
C ALA A 138 1.44 -13.00 -4.71
N THR A 139 1.61 -11.69 -4.85
CA THR A 139 2.72 -11.05 -5.60
C THR A 139 3.62 -10.16 -4.74
N GLY A 140 3.16 -9.71 -3.58
CA GLY A 140 3.87 -8.78 -2.70
C GLY A 140 3.88 -7.33 -3.22
N ARG A 141 3.10 -7.01 -4.26
CA ARG A 141 3.04 -5.66 -4.84
C ARG A 141 2.15 -4.75 -3.98
N PRO A 142 2.55 -3.49 -3.71
CA PRO A 142 1.69 -2.54 -3.02
C PRO A 142 0.40 -2.25 -3.78
N VAL A 143 -0.72 -2.34 -3.07
CA VAL A 143 -2.03 -1.86 -3.50
C VAL A 143 -2.15 -0.38 -3.11
N TRP A 144 -1.88 -0.07 -1.84
CA TRP A 144 -1.84 1.30 -1.33
C TRP A 144 -0.85 1.42 -0.15
N ARG A 145 -0.47 2.65 0.17
CA ARG A 145 0.35 3.00 1.34
C ARG A 145 -0.24 4.21 2.04
N ASN A 146 -0.30 4.17 3.36
CA ASN A 146 -0.63 5.31 4.20
C ASN A 146 0.59 5.63 5.08
N GLY A 147 1.20 6.80 4.89
CA GLY A 147 2.38 7.23 5.66
C GLY A 147 2.07 8.05 6.91
N GLN A 148 0.79 8.23 7.25
CA GLN A 148 0.34 9.05 8.37
C GLN A 148 -0.07 8.20 9.57
N ALA A 149 -0.70 7.04 9.33
CA ALA A 149 -1.06 6.10 10.37
C ALA A 149 0.19 5.44 10.95
N SER A 150 0.27 5.32 12.27
CA SER A 150 1.44 4.76 12.94
C SER A 150 1.06 3.65 13.93
N GLY A 151 1.86 2.60 13.94
CA GLY A 151 1.69 1.44 14.81
C GLY A 151 2.69 0.34 14.41
N THR A 152 3.21 -0.41 15.37
CA THR A 152 4.24 -1.43 15.09
C THR A 152 3.81 -2.85 15.43
N ARG A 153 2.59 -3.03 15.94
CA ARG A 153 2.07 -4.30 16.47
C ARG A 153 1.02 -4.98 15.58
N GLY A 154 0.84 -4.50 14.35
CA GLY A 154 -0.15 -4.98 13.42
C GLY A 154 -1.44 -4.16 13.46
N ALA A 155 -2.36 -4.53 12.57
CA ALA A 155 -3.69 -3.96 12.47
C ALA A 155 -4.74 -4.99 12.89
N ALA A 156 -5.92 -4.52 13.29
CA ALA A 156 -7.13 -5.33 13.37
C ALA A 156 -8.05 -4.97 12.19
N TYR A 157 -8.77 -5.95 11.65
CA TYR A 157 -9.72 -5.75 10.56
C TYR A 157 -11.15 -6.02 11.05
N GLY A 158 -12.10 -5.18 10.63
CA GLY A 158 -13.52 -5.41 10.83
C GLY A 158 -14.34 -4.60 9.83
N GLU A 159 -15.28 -5.25 9.14
CA GLU A 159 -16.26 -4.61 8.25
C GLU A 159 -15.64 -3.62 7.22
N GLY A 160 -14.49 -3.98 6.64
CA GLY A 160 -13.80 -3.14 5.65
C GLY A 160 -12.96 -2.02 6.26
N VAL A 161 -12.78 -1.99 7.58
CA VAL A 161 -11.97 -1.00 8.29
C VAL A 161 -10.76 -1.67 8.94
N LEU A 162 -9.60 -1.04 8.79
CA LEU A 162 -8.37 -1.37 9.52
C LEU A 162 -8.21 -0.44 10.70
N TYR A 163 -8.05 -1.04 11.88
CA TYR A 163 -7.74 -0.33 13.11
C TYR A 163 -6.27 -0.51 13.45
N VAL A 164 -5.56 0.60 13.61
CA VAL A 164 -4.14 0.64 13.94
C VAL A 164 -3.97 1.46 15.21
N ALA A 165 -3.21 0.94 16.15
CA ALA A 165 -2.96 1.60 17.42
C ALA A 165 -1.47 1.86 17.65
N ASN A 166 -1.18 3.01 18.24
CA ASN A 166 0.09 3.31 18.88
C ASN A 166 -0.15 3.62 20.37
N ASP A 167 0.86 4.17 21.05
CA ASP A 167 0.82 4.39 22.50
C ASP A 167 -0.29 5.36 22.95
N VAL A 168 -0.74 6.26 22.09
CA VAL A 168 -1.64 7.37 22.46
C VAL A 168 -2.90 7.46 21.60
N ARG A 169 -2.93 6.81 20.43
CA ARG A 169 -3.99 6.95 19.44
C ARG A 169 -4.43 5.61 18.87
N VAL A 170 -5.72 5.51 18.58
CA VAL A 170 -6.30 4.53 17.67
C VAL A 170 -6.67 5.24 16.37
N MET A 171 -6.37 4.63 15.25
CA MET A 171 -6.58 5.16 13.90
C MET A 171 -7.43 4.16 13.12
N ALA A 172 -8.40 4.65 12.35
CA ALA A 172 -9.26 3.85 11.50
C ALA A 172 -9.04 4.20 10.02
N LEU A 173 -8.73 3.20 9.20
CA LEU A 173 -8.48 3.35 7.77
C LEU A 173 -9.46 2.48 6.98
N ASP A 174 -9.99 2.99 5.86
CA ASP A 174 -10.69 2.17 4.88
C ASP A 174 -9.70 1.13 4.32
N ALA A 175 -10.03 -0.16 4.41
CA ALA A 175 -9.11 -1.24 4.04
C ALA A 175 -8.84 -1.33 2.53
N ARG A 176 -9.70 -0.74 1.71
CA ARG A 176 -9.58 -0.72 0.24
C ARG A 176 -8.74 0.46 -0.23
N THR A 177 -8.86 1.62 0.40
CA THR A 177 -8.17 2.85 -0.05
C THR A 177 -6.95 3.22 0.79
N GLY A 178 -6.93 2.81 2.06
CA GLY A 178 -5.94 3.24 3.05
C GLY A 178 -6.19 4.66 3.57
N GLU A 179 -7.31 5.29 3.23
CA GLU A 179 -7.67 6.62 3.72
C GLU A 179 -8.29 6.55 5.12
N PHE A 180 -8.16 7.62 5.90
CA PHE A 180 -8.78 7.70 7.21
C PHE A 180 -10.32 7.68 7.11
N VAL A 181 -10.96 6.91 7.98
CA VAL A 181 -12.42 6.88 8.10
C VAL A 181 -12.85 8.13 8.87
N ALA A 182 -13.29 9.16 8.14
CA ALA A 182 -13.58 10.48 8.72
C ALA A 182 -14.61 10.47 9.88
N SER A 183 -15.50 9.48 9.91
CA SER A 183 -16.51 9.34 10.97
C SER A 183 -15.99 8.71 12.28
N PHE A 184 -14.73 8.29 12.33
CA PHE A 184 -14.12 7.69 13.52
C PHE A 184 -13.30 8.72 14.29
N GLY A 185 -13.65 8.99 15.56
CA GLY A 185 -12.94 9.98 16.38
C GLY A 185 -12.93 11.38 15.73
N ASP A 186 -11.78 12.04 15.79
CA ASP A 186 -11.49 13.26 15.04
C ASP A 186 -10.81 12.89 13.71
N ALA A 187 -11.57 12.97 12.61
CA ALA A 187 -11.11 12.73 11.24
C ALA A 187 -10.34 11.40 11.02
N GLY A 188 -10.77 10.33 11.71
CA GLY A 188 -10.17 8.99 11.62
C GLY A 188 -9.19 8.65 12.74
N VAL A 189 -9.02 9.54 13.73
CA VAL A 189 -8.10 9.37 14.85
C VAL A 189 -8.82 9.56 16.18
N SER A 190 -8.66 8.63 17.11
CA SER A 190 -9.14 8.75 18.49
C SER A 190 -7.95 8.79 19.46
N SER A 191 -7.90 9.82 20.31
CA SER A 191 -6.86 9.99 21.33
C SER A 191 -7.22 9.21 22.60
N VAL A 192 -6.54 8.09 22.85
CA VAL A 192 -6.80 7.24 24.04
C VAL A 192 -6.31 7.94 25.31
N LEU A 193 -5.21 8.69 25.23
CA LEU A 193 -4.64 9.37 26.39
C LEU A 193 -5.47 10.59 26.79
N MET A 194 -5.85 11.44 25.82
CA MET A 194 -6.59 12.66 26.15
C MET A 194 -7.98 12.36 26.68
N GLU A 195 -8.67 11.36 26.14
CA GLU A 195 -9.99 10.95 26.63
C GLU A 195 -9.95 10.54 28.12
N VAL A 196 -8.91 9.79 28.53
CA VAL A 196 -8.69 9.41 29.93
C VAL A 196 -8.27 10.60 30.78
N LEU A 197 -7.39 11.46 30.28
CA LEU A 197 -6.92 12.63 31.02
C LEU A 197 -8.04 13.65 31.25
N GLN A 198 -8.88 13.92 30.25
CA GLN A 198 -10.03 14.82 30.38
C GLN A 198 -11.08 14.30 31.35
N THR A 199 -11.24 12.97 31.45
CA THR A 199 -12.09 12.36 32.49
C THR A 199 -11.62 12.73 33.91
N ARG A 200 -10.31 12.87 34.12
CA ARG A 200 -9.72 13.20 35.44
C ARG A 200 -9.42 14.71 35.61
N TYR A 201 -9.18 15.41 34.52
CA TYR A 201 -8.77 16.82 34.44
C TYR A 201 -9.48 17.49 33.26
N PRO A 202 -10.73 17.94 33.45
CA PRO A 202 -11.57 18.44 32.36
C PRO A 202 -11.02 19.66 31.62
N ASP A 203 -10.14 20.43 32.27
CA ASP A 203 -9.58 21.67 31.72
C ASP A 203 -8.32 21.44 30.85
N LEU A 204 -7.91 20.20 30.61
CA LEU A 204 -6.77 19.88 29.76
C LEU A 204 -7.15 19.92 28.28
N GLU A 205 -6.68 20.96 27.60
CA GLU A 205 -6.72 21.09 26.14
C GLU A 205 -5.56 20.32 25.48
N GLU A 206 -5.81 19.79 24.28
CA GLU A 206 -4.77 19.12 23.50
C GLU A 206 -3.78 20.17 22.97
N GLY A 207 -2.57 20.21 23.55
CA GLY A 207 -1.53 21.13 23.10
C GLY A 207 -1.19 20.86 21.65
N ASN A 208 -1.38 21.86 20.78
CA ASN A 208 -1.19 21.76 19.33
C ASN A 208 0.24 21.33 18.99
N ALA A 209 0.47 20.03 18.88
CA ALA A 209 1.71 19.46 18.36
C ALA A 209 1.64 19.57 16.84
N GLY A 210 2.03 20.74 16.34
CA GLY A 210 2.17 21.00 14.91
C GLY A 210 3.01 19.92 14.23
N VAL A 211 2.52 19.51 13.07
CA VAL A 211 3.15 18.58 12.11
C VAL A 211 4.48 19.12 11.62
#